data_AF-A0AAJ3RUK5-F1
#
_entry.id   AF-A0AAJ3RUK5-F1
#
_cell.length_a   1.000
_cell.length_b   1.000
_cell.length_c   1.000
_cell.angle_alpha   90.00
_cell.angle_beta   90.00
_cell.angle_gamma   90.00
#
_symmetry.space_group_name_H-M   'P 1'
#
loop_
_entity.id
_entity.type
_entity.pdbx_description
1 polymer ?
#
loop_
_entity_poly.entity_id
_entity_poly.type
_entity_poly.pdbx_seq_one_letter_code
_entity_poly.pdbx_strand_id
1 'polypeptide(L)'
;MPINSTETTKVQFENAVFLPEIVKMLNEGHTVTLTLRGNSMRPFLEDCRDKALFVKPSTIAVGDPVLAEIAPKHFVLHRIVAINGEAVTLLGDGNLLTEHCQKKDIVGAVIGFYRKGRNTLDRTNGRKWRCYSYVWTGLRPIRRYLLGIYRKIWIPLFGVI
;
A
#
# COMPACT_ATOMS: atom_id res chain seq x y z
N MET A 1 -5.92 28.29 27.66
CA MET A 1 -5.94 27.78 26.28
C MET A 1 -6.67 26.45 26.29
N PRO A 2 -7.78 26.26 25.54
CA PRO A 2 -8.43 24.97 25.53
C PRO A 2 -7.62 24.00 24.66
N ILE A 3 -7.28 22.84 25.24
CA ILE A 3 -6.71 21.70 24.54
C ILE A 3 -7.89 21.05 23.82
N ASN A 4 -8.07 21.34 22.53
CA ASN A 4 -9.05 20.63 21.69
C ASN A 4 -8.57 19.19 21.50
N SER A 5 -8.93 18.29 22.43
CA SER A 5 -8.88 16.86 22.20
C SER A 5 -9.94 16.51 21.15
N THR A 6 -9.52 16.45 19.88
CA THR A 6 -10.36 15.91 18.81
C THR A 6 -10.55 14.43 19.08
N GLU A 7 -11.66 14.05 19.74
CA GLU A 7 -12.04 12.65 19.88
C GLU A 7 -12.18 12.05 18.49
N THR A 8 -11.23 11.17 18.15
CA THR A 8 -11.22 10.51 16.85
C THR A 8 -12.16 9.31 16.93
N THR A 9 -13.38 9.44 16.43
CA THR A 9 -14.29 8.30 16.27
C THR A 9 -13.74 7.35 15.21
N LYS A 10 -13.41 6.13 15.62
CA LYS A 10 -12.99 5.08 14.69
C LYS A 10 -14.23 4.35 14.17
N VAL A 11 -14.51 4.51 12.88
CA VAL A 11 -15.57 3.77 12.19
C VAL A 11 -14.94 2.80 11.21
N GLN A 12 -15.44 1.57 11.17
CA GLN A 12 -14.99 0.53 10.24
C GLN A 12 -16.07 0.26 9.22
N PHE A 13 -15.68 0.23 7.95
CA PHE A 13 -16.54 -0.08 6.82
C PHE A 13 -15.96 -1.25 6.03
N GLU A 14 -16.81 -1.94 5.29
CA GLU A 14 -16.36 -2.91 4.31
C GLU A 14 -15.65 -2.23 3.15
N ASN A 15 -14.53 -2.79 2.71
CA ASN A 15 -13.75 -2.27 1.59
C ASN A 15 -14.59 -2.09 0.32
N ALA A 16 -15.54 -3.00 0.08
CA ALA A 16 -16.43 -2.98 -1.08
C ALA A 16 -17.42 -1.80 -1.09
N VAL A 17 -17.66 -1.17 0.07
CA VAL A 17 -18.52 0.01 0.21
C VAL A 17 -17.67 1.27 0.32
N PHE A 18 -16.58 1.22 1.08
CA PHE A 18 -15.76 2.38 1.40
C PHE A 18 -14.84 2.81 0.25
N LEU A 19 -14.16 1.87 -0.40
CA LEU A 19 -13.16 2.21 -1.42
C LEU A 19 -13.76 2.84 -2.69
N PRO A 20 -14.95 2.48 -3.18
CA PRO A 20 -15.59 3.21 -4.27
C PRO A 20 -15.76 4.71 -3.99
N GLU A 21 -16.10 5.10 -2.75
CA GLU A 21 -16.19 6.53 -2.40
C GLU A 21 -14.82 7.21 -2.41
N ILE A 22 -13.77 6.49 -1.98
CA ILE A 22 -12.40 6.99 -2.12
C ILE A 22 -12.02 7.19 -3.59
N VAL A 23 -12.39 6.26 -4.47
CA VAL A 23 -12.14 6.40 -5.91
C VAL A 23 -12.83 7.64 -6.46
N LYS A 24 -14.06 7.93 -6.03
CA LYS A 24 -14.78 9.15 -6.39
C LYS A 24 -14.04 10.41 -5.92
N MET A 25 -13.62 10.46 -4.66
CA MET A 25 -12.83 11.59 -4.14
C MET A 25 -11.52 11.79 -4.92
N LEU A 26 -10.82 10.71 -5.27
CA LEU A 26 -9.60 10.77 -6.09
C LEU A 26 -9.90 11.30 -7.50
N ASN A 27 -11.02 10.91 -8.10
CA ASN A 27 -11.46 11.41 -9.41
C ASN A 27 -11.84 12.88 -9.39
N GLU A 28 -12.36 13.39 -8.26
CA GLU A 28 -12.62 14.81 -8.01
C GLU A 28 -11.34 15.62 -7.76
N GLY A 29 -10.17 14.98 -7.74
CA GLY A 29 -8.87 15.61 -7.55
C GLY A 29 -8.45 15.76 -6.09
N HIS A 30 -9.20 15.18 -5.16
CA HIS A 30 -8.81 15.19 -3.75
C HIS A 30 -7.65 14.23 -3.49
N THR A 31 -6.89 14.55 -2.43
CA THR A 31 -5.89 13.64 -1.87
C THR A 31 -6.50 12.93 -0.68
N VAL A 32 -6.35 11.60 -0.61
CA VAL A 32 -6.98 10.79 0.44
C VAL A 32 -5.90 10.11 1.28
N THR A 33 -6.01 10.20 2.60
CA THR A 33 -5.17 9.42 3.52
C THR A 33 -5.97 8.26 4.10
N LEU A 34 -5.54 7.03 3.86
CA LEU A 34 -6.20 5.85 4.44
C LEU A 34 -5.28 5.09 5.39
N THR A 35 -5.85 4.61 6.48
CA THR A 35 -5.20 3.60 7.34
C THR A 35 -5.23 2.27 6.61
N LEU A 36 -4.06 1.64 6.51
CA LEU A 36 -3.91 0.38 5.79
C LEU A 36 -4.50 -0.79 6.58
N ARG A 37 -5.14 -1.69 5.85
CA ARG A 37 -5.64 -2.96 6.38
C ARG A 37 -4.95 -4.15 5.73
N GLY A 38 -4.70 -5.19 6.51
CA GLY A 38 -4.11 -6.44 6.10
C GLY A 38 -2.58 -6.48 6.16
N ASN A 39 -2.05 -7.68 5.89
CA ASN A 39 -0.63 -7.99 6.03
C ASN A 39 0.08 -8.21 4.68
N SER A 40 -0.61 -7.92 3.57
CA SER A 40 -0.13 -8.17 2.20
C SER A 40 1.06 -7.30 1.80
N MET A 41 1.29 -6.19 2.51
CA MET A 41 2.40 -5.28 2.30
C MET A 41 3.49 -5.40 3.37
N ARG A 42 3.43 -6.43 4.24
CA ARG A 42 4.52 -6.76 5.15
C ARG A 42 5.80 -7.13 4.36
N PRO A 43 7.00 -6.87 4.89
CA PRO A 43 7.28 -6.28 6.19
C PRO A 43 7.26 -4.74 6.20
N PHE A 44 6.92 -4.06 5.09
CA PHE A 44 7.07 -2.61 5.00
C PHE A 44 5.93 -1.84 5.64
N LEU A 45 4.71 -2.33 5.45
CA LEU A 45 3.49 -1.70 5.95
C LEU A 45 2.75 -2.68 6.84
N GLU A 46 2.25 -2.15 7.95
CA GLU A 46 1.65 -2.92 9.03
C GLU A 46 0.16 -2.58 9.22
N ASP A 47 -0.65 -3.61 9.47
CA ASP A 47 -2.10 -3.52 9.65
C ASP A 47 -2.44 -2.55 10.79
N CYS A 48 -3.43 -1.68 10.55
CA CYS A 48 -3.93 -0.71 11.53
C CYS A 48 -2.90 0.30 12.08
N ARG A 49 -1.67 0.31 11.59
CA ARG A 49 -0.60 1.21 12.07
C ARG A 49 -0.21 2.25 11.03
N ASP A 50 0.05 1.79 9.81
CA ASP A 50 0.60 2.64 8.77
C ASP A 50 -0.53 3.22 7.90
N LYS A 51 -0.33 4.44 7.41
CA LYS A 51 -1.29 5.13 6.53
C LYS A 51 -0.66 5.41 5.18
N ALA A 52 -1.44 5.32 4.11
CA ALA A 52 -1.01 5.67 2.77
C ALA A 52 -1.72 6.94 2.30
N LEU A 53 -0.97 7.79 1.62
CA LEU A 53 -1.46 9.03 1.00
C LEU A 53 -1.65 8.79 -0.50
N PHE A 54 -2.89 8.86 -0.95
CA PHE A 54 -3.33 8.56 -2.31
C PHE A 54 -3.66 9.83 -3.09
N VAL A 55 -3.30 9.81 -4.37
CA VAL A 55 -3.68 10.81 -5.36
C VAL A 55 -4.22 10.12 -6.61
N LYS A 56 -4.93 10.87 -7.46
CA LYS A 56 -5.27 10.39 -8.80
C LYS A 56 -3.99 10.00 -9.54
N PRO A 57 -3.90 8.79 -10.12
CA PRO A 57 -2.74 8.39 -10.88
C PRO A 57 -2.64 9.25 -12.16
N SER A 58 -1.53 9.97 -12.31
CA SER A 58 -1.16 10.68 -13.54
C SER A 58 -0.16 9.87 -14.37
N THR A 59 0.84 9.33 -13.70
CA THR A 59 1.87 8.45 -14.27
C THR A 59 2.10 7.27 -13.34
N ILE A 60 2.27 6.09 -13.93
CA ILE A 60 2.58 4.85 -13.20
C ILE A 60 3.88 4.26 -13.74
N ALA A 61 4.71 3.73 -12.85
CA ALA A 61 5.93 3.03 -13.21
C ALA A 61 6.09 1.72 -12.45
N VAL A 62 6.93 0.82 -12.98
CA VAL A 62 7.32 -0.40 -12.26
C VAL A 62 8.00 -0.02 -10.95
N GLY A 63 7.56 -0.63 -9.85
CA GLY A 63 8.02 -0.35 -8.49
C GLY A 63 7.11 0.58 -7.70
N ASP A 64 6.16 1.26 -8.36
CA ASP A 64 5.22 2.15 -7.66
C ASP A 64 4.16 1.35 -6.89
N PRO A 65 3.86 1.73 -5.64
CA PRO A 65 2.70 1.23 -4.92
C PRO A 65 1.44 1.95 -5.41
N VAL A 66 0.42 1.17 -5.77
CA VAL A 66 -0.85 1.65 -6.32
C VAL A 66 -2.04 0.96 -5.67
N LEU A 67 -3.15 1.67 -5.60
CA LEU A 67 -4.47 1.10 -5.33
C LEU A 67 -5.11 0.71 -6.66
N ALA A 68 -5.44 -0.56 -6.81
CA ALA A 68 -6.06 -1.09 -8.02
C ALA A 68 -7.29 -1.92 -7.70
N GLU A 69 -8.28 -1.90 -8.59
CA GLU A 69 -9.47 -2.74 -8.54
C GLU A 69 -9.24 -3.99 -9.42
N ILE A 70 -8.90 -5.13 -8.81
CA ILE A 70 -8.56 -6.36 -9.57
C ILE A 70 -9.79 -7.20 -9.93
N ALA A 71 -10.92 -6.97 -9.26
CA ALA A 71 -12.23 -7.53 -9.56
C ALA A 71 -13.31 -6.55 -9.03
N PRO A 72 -14.59 -6.67 -9.43
CA PRO A 72 -15.62 -5.73 -9.02
C PRO A 72 -15.68 -5.54 -7.50
N LYS A 73 -15.47 -4.30 -7.04
CA LYS A 73 -15.39 -3.90 -5.63
C LYS A 73 -14.27 -4.57 -4.82
N HIS A 74 -13.34 -5.24 -5.48
CA HIS A 74 -12.20 -5.89 -4.87
C HIS A 74 -10.92 -5.12 -5.17
N PHE A 75 -10.45 -4.41 -4.14
CA PHE A 75 -9.31 -3.52 -4.25
C PHE A 75 -8.10 -4.03 -3.49
N VAL A 76 -6.94 -3.76 -4.06
CA VAL A 76 -5.64 -4.18 -3.53
C VAL A 76 -4.66 -3.02 -3.58
N LEU A 77 -3.85 -2.89 -2.53
CA LEU A 77 -2.77 -1.92 -2.46
C LEU A 77 -1.45 -2.65 -2.62
N HIS A 78 -0.92 -2.73 -3.83
CA HIS A 78 0.28 -3.50 -4.13
C HIS A 78 1.24 -2.73 -5.02
N ARG A 79 2.43 -3.32 -5.21
CA ARG A 79 3.46 -2.75 -6.07
C ARG A 79 3.29 -3.22 -7.50
N ILE A 80 3.45 -2.31 -8.45
CA ILE A 80 3.56 -2.68 -9.87
C ILE A 80 4.87 -3.41 -10.09
N VAL A 81 4.79 -4.62 -10.64
CA VAL A 81 5.97 -5.46 -10.88
C VAL A 81 6.32 -5.61 -12.36
N ALA A 82 5.33 -5.47 -13.23
CA ALA A 82 5.51 -5.46 -14.66
C ALA A 82 4.35 -4.68 -15.30
N ILE A 83 4.64 -4.01 -16.42
CA ILE A 83 3.66 -3.34 -17.26
C ILE A 83 3.91 -3.84 -18.69
N ASN A 84 2.92 -4.50 -19.29
CA ASN A 84 2.98 -5.06 -20.63
C ASN A 84 1.82 -4.49 -21.46
N GLY A 85 2.06 -3.40 -22.20
CA GLY A 85 0.97 -2.67 -22.86
C GLY A 85 -0.02 -2.18 -21.81
N GLU A 86 -1.29 -2.59 -21.93
CA GLU A 86 -2.35 -2.25 -20.97
C GLU A 86 -2.45 -3.21 -19.78
N ALA A 87 -1.80 -4.37 -19.84
CA ALA A 87 -1.78 -5.33 -18.74
C ALA A 87 -0.76 -4.92 -17.68
N VAL A 88 -1.18 -4.93 -16.42
CA VAL A 88 -0.36 -4.61 -15.26
C VAL A 88 -0.35 -5.82 -14.33
N THR A 89 0.85 -6.20 -13.89
CA THR A 89 1.02 -7.21 -12.86
C THR A 89 1.35 -6.52 -11.55
N LEU A 90 0.62 -6.88 -10.50
CA LEU A 90 0.75 -6.37 -9.15
C LEU A 90 1.28 -7.46 -8.23
N LEU A 91 1.99 -7.07 -7.18
CA LEU A 91 2.45 -7.98 -6.15
C LEU A 91 2.53 -7.28 -4.80
N GLY A 92 1.83 -7.81 -3.80
CA GLY A 92 1.99 -7.41 -2.41
C GLY A 92 3.39 -7.72 -1.92
N ASP A 93 3.98 -6.82 -1.13
CA ASP A 93 5.34 -7.03 -0.63
C ASP A 93 5.46 -8.26 0.28
N GLY A 94 4.36 -8.65 0.94
CA GLY A 94 4.22 -9.82 1.80
C GLY A 94 3.56 -11.02 1.12
N ASN A 95 3.25 -10.89 -0.17
CA ASN A 95 2.62 -11.94 -0.96
C ASN A 95 3.67 -12.63 -1.86
N LEU A 96 3.39 -13.89 -2.19
CA LEU A 96 4.16 -14.68 -3.16
C LEU A 96 3.45 -14.78 -4.51
N LEU A 97 2.11 -14.68 -4.51
CA LEU A 97 1.30 -14.73 -5.71
C LEU A 97 1.08 -13.31 -6.25
N THR A 98 1.17 -13.19 -7.58
CA THR A 98 0.88 -11.96 -8.31
C THR A 98 -0.59 -11.82 -8.58
N GLU A 99 -1.03 -10.58 -8.71
CA GLU A 99 -2.36 -10.20 -9.15
C GLU A 99 -2.25 -9.48 -10.49
N HIS A 100 -3.32 -9.48 -11.28
CA HIS A 100 -3.33 -8.91 -12.62
C HIS A 100 -4.51 -7.96 -12.77
N CYS A 101 -4.27 -6.80 -13.36
CA CYS A 101 -5.29 -5.81 -13.70
C CYS A 101 -4.93 -5.08 -15.01
N GLN A 102 -5.82 -4.24 -15.51
CA GLN A 102 -5.50 -3.30 -16.58
C GLN A 102 -5.03 -1.98 -15.98
N LYS A 103 -4.33 -1.15 -16.77
CA LYS A 103 -3.94 0.19 -16.33
C LYS A 103 -5.12 1.05 -15.89
N LYS A 104 -6.26 0.93 -16.60
CA LYS A 104 -7.49 1.67 -16.29
C LYS A 104 -8.07 1.33 -14.91
N ASP A 105 -7.76 0.13 -14.40
CA ASP A 105 -8.25 -0.36 -13.11
C ASP A 105 -7.39 0.17 -11.94
N ILE A 106 -6.31 0.90 -12.24
CA ILE A 106 -5.51 1.61 -11.23
C ILE A 106 -6.24 2.90 -10.88
N VAL A 107 -6.77 2.92 -9.67
CA VAL A 107 -7.63 4.00 -9.19
C VAL A 107 -6.88 5.05 -8.37
N GLY A 108 -5.74 4.67 -7.77
CA GLY A 108 -4.95 5.55 -6.91
C GLY A 108 -3.45 5.30 -6.99
N ALA A 109 -2.65 6.36 -7.06
CA ALA A 109 -1.20 6.29 -6.88
C ALA A 109 -0.82 6.70 -5.46
N VAL A 110 0.17 6.01 -4.85
CA VAL A 110 0.63 6.36 -3.50
C VAL A 110 1.85 7.28 -3.57
N ILE A 111 1.71 8.47 -2.98
CA ILE A 111 2.81 9.46 -2.92
C ILE A 111 3.69 9.29 -1.68
N GLY A 112 3.19 8.64 -0.64
CA GLY A 112 3.97 8.34 0.55
C GLY A 112 3.17 7.63 1.63
N PHE A 113 3.90 7.25 2.69
CA PHE A 113 3.35 6.55 3.84
C PHE A 113 3.66 7.29 5.13
N TYR A 114 2.71 7.30 6.07
CA TYR A 114 2.94 7.65 7.46
C TYR A 114 3.13 6.36 8.24
N ARG A 115 4.30 6.19 8.85
CA ARG A 115 4.71 4.91 9.46
C ARG A 115 5.03 5.05 10.94
N LYS A 116 4.73 3.99 11.70
CA LYS A 116 5.07 3.88 13.14
C LYS A 116 4.62 5.08 13.98
N GLY A 117 3.44 5.62 13.70
CA GLY A 117 2.90 6.79 14.39
C GLY A 117 3.60 8.11 14.10
N ARG A 118 4.55 8.17 13.15
CA ARG A 118 5.22 9.41 12.75
C ARG A 118 4.32 10.22 11.81
N ASN A 119 4.31 11.53 12.01
CA ASN A 119 3.62 12.50 11.13
C ASN A 119 4.48 12.95 9.93
N THR A 120 5.68 12.41 9.79
CA THR A 120 6.55 12.66 8.64
C THR A 120 6.18 11.73 7.49
N LEU A 121 5.96 12.29 6.31
CA LEU A 121 5.63 11.52 5.11
C LEU A 121 6.89 10.86 4.52
N ASP A 122 6.92 9.53 4.54
CA ASP A 122 7.93 8.75 3.82
C ASP A 122 7.53 8.70 2.33
N ARG A 123 8.10 9.61 1.53
CA ARG A 123 7.77 9.72 0.10
C ARG A 123 8.25 8.52 -0.71
N THR A 124 7.39 8.07 -1.63
CA THR A 124 7.70 6.95 -2.55
C THR A 124 8.73 7.33 -3.62
N ASN A 125 8.87 8.62 -3.93
CA ASN A 125 9.89 9.12 -4.86
C ASN A 125 11.30 9.28 -4.24
N GLY A 126 11.43 9.09 -2.91
CA GLY A 126 12.71 9.23 -2.22
C GLY A 126 13.71 8.13 -2.59
N ARG A 127 15.00 8.46 -2.62
CA ARG A 127 16.09 7.50 -2.91
C ARG A 127 16.04 6.26 -2.01
N LYS A 128 15.71 6.46 -0.73
CA LYS A 128 15.52 5.37 0.24
C LYS A 128 14.47 4.39 -0.27
N TRP A 129 13.25 4.87 -0.53
CA TRP A 129 12.15 4.02 -0.98
C TRP A 129 12.45 3.32 -2.32
N ARG A 130 13.02 4.03 -3.29
CA ARG A 130 13.39 3.44 -4.59
C ARG A 130 14.42 2.33 -4.45
N CYS A 131 15.47 2.56 -3.66
CA CYS A 131 16.50 1.54 -3.39
C CYS A 131 15.90 0.32 -2.68
N TYR A 132 15.10 0.55 -1.62
CA TYR A 132 14.42 -0.54 -0.92
C TYR A 132 13.49 -1.33 -1.82
N SER A 133 12.69 -0.63 -2.63
CA SER A 133 11.79 -1.23 -3.60
C SER A 133 12.58 -2.10 -4.57
N TYR A 134 13.66 -1.58 -5.17
CA TYR A 134 14.50 -2.33 -6.10
C TYR A 134 15.08 -3.61 -5.47
N VAL A 135 15.71 -3.49 -4.29
CA VAL A 135 16.29 -4.63 -3.57
C VAL A 135 15.22 -5.68 -3.24
N TRP A 136 14.07 -5.26 -2.68
CA TRP A 136 13.00 -6.17 -2.32
C TRP A 136 12.38 -6.88 -3.53
N THR A 137 12.31 -6.18 -4.66
CA THR A 137 11.78 -6.72 -5.92
C THR A 137 12.76 -7.73 -6.55
N GLY A 138 14.07 -7.56 -6.34
CA GLY A 138 15.10 -8.53 -6.74
C GLY A 138 15.17 -9.76 -5.83
N LEU A 139 14.85 -9.62 -4.54
CA LEU A 139 14.87 -10.70 -3.55
C LEU A 139 13.69 -11.69 -3.64
N ARG A 140 12.88 -11.64 -4.70
CA ARG A 140 11.75 -12.57 -4.94
C ARG A 140 12.04 -14.05 -4.69
N PRO A 141 13.12 -14.67 -5.22
CA PRO A 141 13.34 -16.11 -5.05
C PRO A 141 13.54 -16.50 -3.58
N ILE A 142 14.10 -15.59 -2.76
CA ILE A 142 14.40 -15.83 -1.34
C ILE A 142 13.26 -15.28 -0.46
N ARG A 143 12.34 -14.48 -1.01
CA ARG A 143 11.24 -13.82 -0.28
C ARG A 143 10.42 -14.80 0.54
N ARG A 144 10.19 -16.03 0.05
CA ARG A 144 9.49 -17.09 0.80
C ARG A 144 10.14 -17.38 2.16
N TYR A 145 11.47 -17.49 2.20
CA TYR A 145 12.21 -17.75 3.42
C TYR A 145 12.28 -16.51 4.31
N LEU A 146 12.53 -15.33 3.74
CA LEU A 146 12.55 -14.06 4.48
C LEU A 146 11.22 -13.79 5.19
N LEU A 147 10.09 -13.95 4.49
CA LEU A 147 8.76 -13.79 5.06
C LEU A 147 8.45 -14.88 6.08
N GLY A 148 8.92 -16.12 5.86
CA GLY A 148 8.78 -17.22 6.81
C GLY A 148 9.49 -16.94 8.14
N ILE A 149 10.76 -16.51 8.08
CA ILE A 149 11.57 -16.12 9.23
C ILE A 149 10.93 -14.91 9.94
N TYR A 150 10.53 -13.89 9.19
CA TYR A 150 9.89 -12.70 9.76
C TYR A 150 8.61 -13.08 10.53
N ARG A 151 7.74 -13.90 9.94
CA ARG A 151 6.48 -14.29 10.56
C ARG A 151 6.64 -15.25 11.75
N LYS A 152 7.54 -16.24 11.66
CA LYS A 152 7.66 -17.32 12.66
C LYS A 152 8.67 -17.04 13.77
N ILE A 153 9.68 -16.23 13.50
CA ILE A 153 10.81 -16.01 14.43
C ILE A 153 10.82 -14.55 14.87
N TRP A 154 10.80 -13.60 13.93
CA TRP A 154 10.96 -12.18 14.26
C TRP A 154 9.77 -11.60 15.02
N ILE A 155 8.55 -11.73 14.49
CA ILE A 155 7.35 -11.16 15.11
C ILE A 155 7.16 -11.67 16.55
N PRO A 156 7.31 -12.97 16.86
CA PRO A 156 7.20 -13.45 18.24
C PRO A 156 8.30 -12.95 19.18
N LEU A 157 9.53 -12.75 18.69
CA LEU A 157 10.67 -12.37 19.52
C LEU A 157 10.81 -10.86 19.73
N PHE A 158 10.54 -10.08 18.68
CA PHE A 158 10.85 -8.64 18.64
C PHE A 158 9.64 -7.77 18.29
N GLY A 159 8.49 -8.37 17.96
CA GLY A 159 7.31 -7.66 17.48
C GLY A 159 7.41 -7.22 16.02
N VAL A 160 6.42 -6.45 15.56
CA VAL A 160 6.35 -5.91 14.19
C VAL A 160 7.32 -4.75 14.02
N ILE A 161 8.04 -4.73 12.89
CA ILE A 161 9.03 -3.68 12.57
C ILE A 161 8.34 -2.37 12.24
#